data_AF-A0AAV6VIB0-F1
#
_entry.id   AF-A0AAV6VIB0-F1
#
_cell.length_a   1.000
_cell.length_b   1.000
_cell.length_c   1.000
_cell.angle_alpha   90.00
_cell.angle_beta   90.00
_cell.angle_gamma   90.00
#
_symmetry.space_group_name_H-M   'P 1'
#
loop_
_entity.id
_entity.type
_entity.pdbx_description
1 polymer ?
#
loop_
_entity_poly.entity_id
_entity_poly.type
_entity_poly.pdbx_seq_one_letter_code
_entity_poly.pdbx_strand_id
1 'polypeptide(L)'
;MPVVPVTIINGHVATSQRKVCCALHTDFLARQPGLCKLGELLFGGICVGLMITYGTPVWITLGVAYPLFLVTSSAALVSTSVLLFCYLVSEHTYRAIRTTVLEIFQNLTASVLYAVGSAFLLMHTTFFLWPMYIIIPYFQAYPALMTAGVFGCLSSFVHAVDAYCAYRTFRSIR
;
A
#
# COMPACT_ATOMS: atom_id res chain seq x y z
N MET A 1 42.72 -5.39 -56.04
CA MET A 1 42.69 -4.20 -55.16
C MET A 1 41.28 -3.63 -55.19
N PRO A 2 40.78 -3.16 -54.05
CA PRO A 2 39.35 -3.14 -53.71
C PRO A 2 38.68 -1.83 -54.13
N VAL A 3 37.40 -1.90 -54.48
CA VAL A 3 36.52 -0.71 -54.51
C VAL A 3 35.75 -0.73 -53.20
N VAL A 4 36.13 0.16 -52.28
CA VAL A 4 35.38 0.47 -51.06
C VAL A 4 34.29 1.46 -51.44
N PRO A 5 32.99 1.14 -51.30
CA PRO A 5 31.97 2.17 -51.33
C PRO A 5 31.85 2.79 -49.93
N VAL A 6 32.39 4.00 -49.81
CA VAL A 6 32.11 4.94 -48.72
C VAL A 6 30.65 5.36 -48.83
N THR A 7 29.82 4.98 -47.85
CA THR A 7 28.42 5.43 -47.79
C THR A 7 28.29 6.49 -46.70
N ILE A 8 28.15 7.75 -47.12
CA ILE A 8 27.90 8.90 -46.24
C ILE A 8 26.40 9.02 -45.97
N ILE A 9 26.05 8.78 -44.70
CA ILE A 9 25.04 9.44 -43.85
C ILE A 9 23.68 9.78 -44.48
N ASN A 10 22.65 9.10 -44.00
CA ASN A 10 21.40 9.78 -43.64
C ASN A 10 20.97 9.28 -42.26
N GLY A 11 21.24 10.10 -41.25
CA GLY A 11 20.71 9.93 -39.92
C GLY A 11 19.20 10.05 -39.94
N HIS A 12 18.51 8.93 -40.15
CA HIS A 12 17.18 8.78 -39.62
C HIS A 12 17.32 8.70 -38.10
N VAL A 13 17.28 9.87 -37.48
CA VAL A 13 16.69 10.02 -36.15
C VAL A 13 15.35 9.30 -36.25
N ALA A 14 15.32 8.05 -35.81
CA ALA A 14 14.08 7.37 -35.49
C ALA A 14 13.49 8.22 -34.36
N THR A 15 12.66 9.19 -34.76
CA THR A 15 11.63 9.75 -33.93
C THR A 15 10.81 8.54 -33.53
N SER A 16 11.20 7.97 -32.38
CA SER A 16 10.41 7.02 -31.63
C SER A 16 9.13 7.78 -31.32
N GLN A 17 8.17 7.61 -32.23
CA GLN A 17 6.77 7.86 -32.03
C GLN A 17 6.42 7.02 -30.80
N ARG A 18 6.68 7.58 -29.61
CA ARG A 18 6.04 7.16 -28.38
C ARG A 18 4.58 7.38 -28.66
N LYS A 19 3.93 6.35 -29.19
CA LYS A 19 2.53 6.10 -28.93
C LYS A 19 2.40 6.31 -27.44
N VAL A 20 1.83 7.44 -27.05
CA VAL A 20 1.09 7.57 -25.79
C VAL A 20 -0.13 6.68 -25.97
N CYS A 21 0.13 5.37 -26.11
CA CYS A 21 -0.85 4.36 -25.88
C CYS A 21 -0.83 4.28 -24.37
N CYS A 22 -1.74 4.99 -23.73
CA CYS A 22 -2.28 4.56 -22.45
C CYS A 22 -2.92 3.18 -22.65
N ALA A 23 -2.13 2.19 -23.06
CA ALA A 23 -2.44 0.79 -22.87
C ALA A 23 -2.25 0.60 -21.37
N LEU A 24 -3.30 0.97 -20.63
CA LEU A 24 -3.45 0.63 -19.23
C LEU A 24 -3.17 -0.88 -19.18
N HIS A 25 -2.00 -1.26 -18.67
CA HIS A 25 -1.55 -2.65 -18.71
C HIS A 25 -2.32 -3.40 -17.61
N THR A 26 -3.61 -3.64 -17.82
CA THR A 26 -4.50 -4.30 -16.86
C THR A 26 -4.06 -5.72 -16.56
N ASP A 27 -3.34 -6.36 -17.49
CA ASP A 27 -2.62 -7.62 -17.27
C ASP A 27 -1.63 -7.55 -16.10
N PHE A 28 -1.09 -6.36 -15.80
CA PHE A 28 -0.20 -6.17 -14.68
C PHE A 28 -0.93 -6.30 -13.33
N LEU A 29 -2.21 -5.94 -13.27
CA LEU A 29 -3.02 -6.01 -12.05
C LEU A 29 -3.32 -7.46 -11.66
N ALA A 30 -3.36 -8.37 -12.62
CA ALA A 30 -3.51 -9.81 -12.41
C ALA A 30 -2.21 -10.51 -11.98
N ARG A 31 -1.07 -9.82 -12.04
CA ARG A 31 0.22 -10.38 -11.63
C ARG A 31 0.33 -10.36 -10.11
N GLN A 32 1.00 -11.37 -9.53
CA GLN A 32 1.22 -11.51 -8.08
C GLN A 32 1.48 -10.19 -7.29
N PRO A 33 2.39 -9.29 -7.71
CA PRO A 33 2.63 -8.04 -6.96
C PRO A 33 1.46 -7.04 -7.03
N GLY A 34 0.74 -6.99 -8.17
CA GLY A 34 -0.40 -6.11 -8.36
C GLY A 34 -1.57 -6.50 -7.44
N LEU A 35 -1.81 -7.80 -7.29
CA LEU A 35 -2.83 -8.31 -6.36
C LEU A 35 -2.49 -8.04 -4.90
N CYS A 36 -1.22 -8.18 -4.49
CA CYS A 36 -0.79 -7.82 -3.14
C CYS A 36 -1.06 -6.34 -2.84
N LYS A 37 -0.62 -5.44 -3.74
CA LYS A 37 -0.84 -3.99 -3.60
C LYS A 37 -2.32 -3.60 -3.59
N LEU A 38 -3.14 -4.27 -4.41
CA LEU A 38 -4.58 -4.05 -4.39
C LEU A 38 -5.20 -4.50 -3.06
N GLY A 39 -4.74 -5.63 -2.51
CA GLY A 39 -5.14 -6.09 -1.18
C GLY A 39 -4.78 -5.08 -0.09
N GLU A 40 -3.54 -4.56 -0.09
CA GLU A 40 -3.10 -3.51 0.84
C GLU A 40 -3.98 -2.25 0.75
N LEU A 41 -4.31 -1.82 -0.47
CA LEU A 41 -5.17 -0.67 -0.72
C LEU A 41 -6.59 -0.89 -0.18
N LEU A 42 -7.17 -2.08 -0.40
CA LEU A 42 -8.52 -2.41 0.05
C LEU A 42 -8.59 -2.48 1.59
N PHE A 43 -7.67 -3.20 2.22
CA PHE A 43 -7.64 -3.29 3.68
C PHE A 43 -7.36 -1.93 4.33
N GLY A 44 -6.42 -1.15 3.78
CA GLY A 44 -6.16 0.22 4.23
C GLY A 44 -7.38 1.12 4.08
N GLY A 45 -8.11 1.01 2.96
CA GLY A 45 -9.33 1.78 2.70
C GLY A 45 -10.45 1.47 3.69
N ILE A 46 -10.64 0.18 4.00
CA ILE A 46 -11.59 -0.27 5.03
C ILE A 46 -11.19 0.28 6.40
N CYS A 47 -9.91 0.22 6.78
CA CYS A 47 -9.42 0.76 8.05
C CYS A 47 -9.68 2.26 8.17
N VAL A 48 -9.32 3.04 7.15
CA VAL A 48 -9.52 4.49 7.12
C VAL A 48 -11.01 4.84 7.14
N GLY A 49 -11.83 4.15 6.34
CA GLY A 49 -13.27 4.35 6.30
C GLY A 49 -13.94 4.10 7.65
N LEU A 50 -13.62 2.97 8.30
CA LEU A 50 -14.15 2.64 9.63
C LEU A 50 -13.70 3.67 10.69
N MET A 51 -12.44 4.11 10.66
CA MET A 51 -11.95 5.13 11.59
C MET A 51 -12.65 6.47 11.42
N ILE A 52 -12.83 6.93 10.18
CA ILE A 52 -13.48 8.23 9.93
C ILE A 52 -14.96 8.17 10.30
N THR A 53 -15.67 7.11 9.93
CA THR A 53 -17.11 7.01 10.17
C THR A 53 -17.44 6.73 11.65
N TYR A 54 -16.72 5.81 12.30
CA TYR A 54 -17.05 5.36 13.65
C TYR A 54 -16.07 5.82 14.73
N GLY A 55 -14.85 6.20 14.37
CA GLY A 55 -13.84 6.69 15.33
C GLY A 55 -13.95 8.19 15.61
N THR A 56 -14.34 9.00 14.63
CA THR A 56 -14.53 10.46 14.80
C THR A 56 -15.46 10.84 15.97
N PRO A 57 -16.62 10.20 16.22
CA PRO A 57 -17.48 10.59 17.35
C PRO A 57 -16.90 10.21 18.73
N VAL A 58 -15.94 9.28 18.78
CA VAL A 58 -15.37 8.72 20.03
C VAL A 58 -13.86 9.03 20.15
N TRP A 59 -13.36 10.01 19.40
CA TRP A 59 -11.95 10.34 19.33
C TRP A 59 -11.34 10.71 20.70
N ILE A 60 -12.11 11.40 21.54
CA ILE A 60 -11.68 11.83 22.89
C ILE A 60 -11.45 10.62 23.79
N THR A 61 -12.29 9.59 23.70
CA THR A 61 -12.18 8.39 24.54
C THR A 61 -11.08 7.44 24.05
N LEU A 62 -10.82 7.38 22.74
CA LEU A 62 -9.69 6.63 22.19
C LEU A 62 -8.34 7.31 22.49
N GLY A 63 -8.32 8.63 22.67
CA GLY A 63 -7.11 9.39 22.94
C GLY A 63 -6.09 9.26 21.80
N VAL A 64 -4.83 8.97 22.14
CA VAL A 64 -3.70 8.92 21.19
C VAL A 64 -3.78 7.73 20.22
N ALA A 65 -4.52 6.67 20.56
CA ALA A 65 -4.67 5.50 19.68
C ALA A 65 -5.40 5.83 18.38
N TYR A 66 -6.37 6.75 18.41
CA TYR A 66 -7.14 7.19 17.24
C TYR A 66 -6.25 7.86 16.17
N PRO A 67 -5.55 8.98 16.44
CA PRO A 67 -4.73 9.63 15.45
C PRO A 67 -3.53 8.77 15.01
N LEU A 68 -2.95 7.96 15.91
CA LEU A 68 -1.85 7.07 15.54
C LEU A 68 -2.26 6.04 14.47
N PHE A 69 -3.39 5.37 14.68
CA PHE A 69 -3.88 4.37 13.72
C PHE A 69 -4.39 5.02 12.43
N LEU A 70 -5.07 6.16 12.52
CA LEU A 70 -5.57 6.89 11.35
C LEU A 70 -4.45 7.43 10.46
N VAL A 71 -3.41 8.04 11.05
CA VAL A 71 -2.26 8.56 10.29
C VAL A 71 -1.47 7.41 9.67
N THR A 72 -1.25 6.32 10.40
CA THR A 72 -0.57 5.14 9.87
C THR A 72 -1.30 4.55 8.66
N SER A 73 -2.61 4.34 8.80
CA SER A 73 -3.42 3.73 7.75
C SER A 73 -3.55 4.63 6.51
N SER A 74 -3.74 5.94 6.70
CA SER A 74 -3.78 6.90 5.60
C SER A 74 -2.43 7.07 4.91
N ALA A 75 -1.32 7.13 5.66
CA ALA A 75 0.03 7.19 5.10
C ALA A 75 0.31 5.95 4.25
N ALA A 76 0.04 4.74 4.75
CA ALA A 76 0.22 3.50 4.01
C ALA A 76 -0.67 3.44 2.75
N LEU A 77 -1.91 3.93 2.81
CA LEU A 77 -2.83 3.99 1.67
C LEU A 77 -2.34 4.94 0.56
N VAL A 78 -1.88 6.14 0.94
CA VAL A 78 -1.31 7.09 -0.03
C VAL A 78 -0.03 6.52 -0.63
N SER A 79 0.84 5.95 0.19
CA SER A 79 2.07 5.30 -0.23
C SER A 79 1.84 4.15 -1.23
N THR A 80 0.87 3.28 -0.97
CA THR A 80 0.54 2.14 -1.86
C THR A 80 -0.18 2.57 -3.12
N SER A 81 -1.09 3.53 -3.04
CA SER A 81 -1.77 4.09 -4.22
C SER A 81 -0.80 4.76 -5.19
N VAL A 82 0.19 5.51 -4.69
CA VAL A 82 1.24 6.12 -5.53
C VAL A 82 2.07 5.04 -6.22
N LEU A 83 2.50 4.00 -5.49
CA LEU A 83 3.24 2.88 -6.10
C LEU A 83 2.41 2.16 -7.17
N LEU A 84 1.14 1.87 -6.87
CA LEU A 84 0.24 1.22 -7.80
C LEU A 84 0.01 2.08 -9.06
N PHE A 85 -0.18 3.39 -8.89
CA PHE A 85 -0.29 4.33 -10.01
C PHE A 85 0.99 4.35 -10.86
N CYS A 86 2.17 4.41 -10.22
CA CYS A 86 3.45 4.34 -10.94
C CYS A 86 3.61 3.05 -11.74
N TYR A 87 3.15 1.92 -11.21
CA TYR A 87 3.17 0.63 -11.93
C TYR A 87 2.17 0.59 -13.09
N LEU A 88 1.01 1.24 -12.97
CA LEU A 88 0.03 1.32 -14.06
C LEU A 88 0.51 2.21 -15.22
N VAL A 89 1.27 3.28 -14.92
CA VAL A 89 1.71 4.25 -15.93
C VAL A 89 2.90 3.75 -16.76
N SER A 90 3.80 2.94 -16.20
CA SER A 90 5.04 2.54 -16.90
C SER A 90 5.62 1.21 -16.43
N GLU A 91 5.70 0.23 -17.34
CA GLU A 91 6.33 -1.08 -17.10
C GLU A 91 7.85 -0.94 -16.81
N HIS A 92 8.50 0.06 -17.45
CA HIS A 92 9.92 0.33 -17.26
C HIS A 92 10.20 0.83 -15.83
N THR A 93 9.24 1.57 -15.26
CA THR A 93 9.28 2.07 -13.88
C THR A 93 9.03 0.94 -12.88
N TYR A 94 8.15 0.00 -13.19
CA TYR A 94 7.93 -1.19 -12.35
C TYR A 94 9.21 -2.03 -12.18
N ARG A 95 9.94 -2.33 -13.26
CA ARG A 95 11.19 -3.11 -13.16
C ARG A 95 12.27 -2.36 -12.37
N ALA A 96 12.36 -1.05 -12.53
CA ALA A 96 13.30 -0.23 -11.78
C ALA A 96 12.94 -0.20 -10.28
N ILE A 97 11.70 0.13 -9.93
CA ILE A 97 11.24 0.23 -8.54
C ILE A 97 11.37 -1.10 -7.82
N ARG A 98 11.05 -2.23 -8.47
CA ARG A 98 11.13 -3.55 -7.83
C ARG A 98 12.56 -4.00 -7.49
N THR A 99 13.57 -3.36 -8.10
CA THR A 99 14.99 -3.53 -7.72
C THR A 99 15.44 -2.56 -6.63
N THR A 100 14.58 -1.64 -6.20
CA THR A 100 14.94 -0.64 -5.20
C THR A 100 14.68 -1.16 -3.79
N VAL A 101 15.56 -0.76 -2.89
CA VAL A 101 15.44 -0.99 -1.45
C VAL A 101 14.26 -0.21 -0.85
N LEU A 102 13.75 0.81 -1.55
CA LEU A 102 12.64 1.66 -1.10
C LEU A 102 11.34 0.87 -0.88
N GLU A 103 10.99 -0.03 -1.78
CA GLU A 103 9.75 -0.83 -1.68
C GLU A 103 9.77 -1.74 -0.43
N ILE A 104 10.95 -2.32 -0.14
CA ILE A 104 11.16 -3.15 1.06
C ILE A 104 11.01 -2.30 2.32
N PHE A 105 11.69 -1.16 2.41
CA PHE A 105 11.62 -0.29 3.59
C PHE A 105 10.23 0.29 3.81
N GLN A 106 9.54 0.70 2.75
CA GLN A 106 8.20 1.26 2.83
C GLN A 106 7.19 0.22 3.35
N ASN A 107 7.18 -0.98 2.78
CA ASN A 107 6.31 -2.06 3.21
C ASN A 107 6.64 -2.58 4.61
N LEU A 108 7.92 -2.68 4.96
CA LEU A 108 8.35 -3.07 6.32
C LEU A 108 7.97 -2.01 7.37
N THR A 109 8.13 -0.73 7.05
CA THR A 109 7.73 0.35 7.96
C THR A 109 6.21 0.37 8.13
N ALA A 110 5.46 0.20 7.04
CA ALA A 110 4.01 0.08 7.09
C ALA A 110 3.56 -1.11 7.93
N SER A 111 4.19 -2.28 7.80
CA SER A 111 3.82 -3.47 8.58
C SER A 111 4.03 -3.29 10.08
N VAL A 112 5.16 -2.70 10.48
CA VAL A 112 5.47 -2.41 11.90
C VAL A 112 4.50 -1.38 12.46
N LEU A 113 4.26 -0.29 11.74
CA LEU A 113 3.33 0.76 12.19
C LEU A 113 1.90 0.23 12.30
N TYR A 114 1.44 -0.61 11.36
CA TYR A 114 0.13 -1.25 11.46
C TYR A 114 0.04 -2.23 12.63
N ALA A 115 1.09 -3.02 12.91
CA ALA A 115 1.11 -3.92 14.05
C ALA A 115 0.98 -3.16 15.37
N VAL A 116 1.79 -2.10 15.52
CA VAL A 116 1.77 -1.25 16.71
C VAL A 116 0.43 -0.51 16.82
N GLY A 117 0.02 0.18 15.77
CA GLY A 117 -1.23 0.94 15.74
C GLY A 117 -2.46 0.07 16.01
N SER A 118 -2.51 -1.14 15.43
CA SER A 118 -3.59 -2.09 15.69
C SER A 118 -3.58 -2.60 17.13
N ALA A 119 -2.42 -2.96 17.68
CA ALA A 119 -2.32 -3.38 19.08
C ALA A 119 -2.80 -2.29 20.05
N PHE A 120 -2.36 -1.04 19.84
CA PHE A 120 -2.81 0.10 20.63
C PHE A 120 -4.32 0.34 20.49
N LEU A 121 -4.84 0.30 19.26
CA LEU A 121 -6.26 0.46 19.00
C LEU A 121 -7.08 -0.64 19.69
N LEU A 122 -6.72 -1.92 19.53
CA LEU A 122 -7.41 -3.05 20.15
C LEU A 122 -7.39 -2.98 21.67
N MET A 123 -6.26 -2.59 22.27
CA MET A 123 -6.18 -2.36 23.71
C MET A 123 -7.13 -1.24 24.15
N HIS A 124 -7.05 -0.05 23.55
CA HIS A 124 -7.91 1.06 23.91
C HIS A 124 -9.40 0.75 23.70
N THR A 125 -9.74 0.07 22.61
CA THR A 125 -11.13 -0.32 22.31
C THR A 125 -11.66 -1.32 23.35
N THR A 126 -10.81 -2.25 23.80
CA THR A 126 -11.18 -3.21 24.85
C THR A 126 -11.28 -2.57 26.24
N PHE A 127 -10.38 -1.66 26.61
CA PHE A 127 -10.41 -1.04 27.93
C PHE A 127 -11.49 0.04 28.07
N PHE A 128 -11.66 0.90 27.05
CA PHE A 128 -12.54 2.08 27.14
C PHE A 128 -13.90 1.88 26.50
N LEU A 129 -13.96 1.20 25.35
CA LEU A 129 -15.22 1.09 24.60
C LEU A 129 -16.05 -0.13 25.02
N TRP A 130 -15.42 -1.19 25.52
CA TRP A 130 -16.15 -2.36 26.03
C TRP A 130 -17.09 -2.02 27.21
N PRO A 131 -16.68 -1.23 28.23
CA PRO A 131 -17.61 -0.79 29.28
C PRO A 131 -18.76 0.08 28.76
N MET A 132 -18.52 0.94 27.77
CA MET A 132 -19.60 1.73 27.15
C MET A 132 -20.56 0.85 26.35
N TYR A 133 -20.06 -0.18 25.68
CA TYR A 133 -20.85 -1.10 24.88
C TYR A 133 -21.87 -1.90 25.71
N ILE A 134 -21.52 -2.29 26.94
CA ILE A 134 -22.44 -3.01 27.83
C ILE A 134 -23.51 -2.10 28.48
N ILE A 135 -23.25 -0.79 28.59
CA ILE A 135 -24.16 0.17 29.23
C ILE A 135 -25.13 0.78 28.20
N ILE A 136 -24.64 1.12 27.01
CA ILE A 136 -25.40 1.86 26.00
C ILE A 136 -25.91 0.88 24.93
N PRO A 137 -27.23 0.62 24.83
CA PRO A 137 -27.76 -0.24 23.78
C PRO A 137 -27.49 0.36 22.39
N TYR A 138 -27.16 -0.50 21.42
CA TYR A 138 -26.85 -0.15 20.02
C TYR A 138 -25.57 0.68 19.77
N PHE A 139 -24.56 0.60 20.65
CA PHE A 139 -23.28 1.26 20.42
C PHE A 139 -22.45 0.58 19.31
N GLN A 140 -22.62 1.03 18.05
CA GLN A 140 -21.96 0.45 16.86
C GLN A 140 -20.46 0.77 16.75
N ALA A 141 -19.96 1.76 17.49
CA ALA A 141 -18.56 2.17 17.39
C ALA A 141 -17.59 1.09 17.93
N TYR A 142 -17.96 0.37 18.99
CA TYR A 142 -17.15 -0.72 19.54
C TYR A 142 -16.85 -1.83 18.52
N PRO A 143 -17.85 -2.53 17.94
CA PRO A 143 -17.58 -3.59 16.98
C PRO A 143 -16.90 -3.06 15.70
N ALA A 144 -17.22 -1.83 15.26
CA ALA A 144 -16.58 -1.23 14.10
C ALA A 144 -15.07 -0.97 14.31
N LEU A 145 -14.68 -0.42 15.46
CA LEU A 145 -13.29 -0.12 15.77
C LEU A 145 -12.48 -1.38 16.10
N MET A 146 -13.09 -2.37 16.75
CA MET A 146 -12.50 -3.71 16.90
C MET A 146 -12.22 -4.35 15.53
N THR A 147 -13.19 -4.25 14.61
CA THR A 147 -13.03 -4.74 13.23
C THR A 147 -11.90 -4.02 12.51
N ALA A 148 -11.80 -2.70 12.64
CA ALA A 148 -10.70 -1.93 12.08
C ALA A 148 -9.33 -2.34 12.66
N GLY A 149 -9.25 -2.61 13.96
CA GLY A 149 -8.05 -3.17 14.59
C GLY A 149 -7.65 -4.51 13.99
N VAL A 150 -8.60 -5.45 13.86
CA VAL A 150 -8.34 -6.76 13.24
C VAL A 150 -7.89 -6.61 11.77
N PHE A 151 -8.55 -5.75 10.98
CA PHE A 151 -8.10 -5.45 9.61
C PHE A 151 -6.71 -4.80 9.57
N GLY A 152 -6.35 -4.01 10.59
CA GLY A 152 -5.00 -3.50 10.78
C GLY A 152 -3.95 -4.58 11.07
N CYS A 153 -4.31 -5.64 11.81
CA CYS A 153 -3.44 -6.81 11.95
C CYS A 153 -3.28 -7.55 10.62
N LEU A 154 -4.36 -7.71 9.85
CA LEU A 154 -4.31 -8.32 8.52
C LEU A 154 -3.45 -7.49 7.57
N SER A 155 -3.62 -6.18 7.53
CA SER A 155 -2.80 -5.29 6.68
C SER A 155 -1.33 -5.33 7.07
N SER A 156 -1.00 -5.43 8.37
CA SER A 156 0.36 -5.65 8.84
C SER A 156 0.96 -6.93 8.24
N PHE A 157 0.22 -8.04 8.27
CA PHE A 157 0.66 -9.30 7.69
C PHE A 157 0.83 -9.22 6.17
N VAL A 158 -0.12 -8.61 5.45
CA VAL A 158 -0.03 -8.43 4.00
C VAL A 158 1.20 -7.60 3.62
N HIS A 159 1.45 -6.48 4.30
CA HIS A 159 2.64 -5.66 4.07
C HIS A 159 3.94 -6.40 4.39
N ALA A 160 3.94 -7.27 5.41
CA ALA A 160 5.10 -8.10 5.73
C ALA A 160 5.39 -9.15 4.63
N VAL A 161 4.34 -9.79 4.10
CA VAL A 161 4.46 -10.74 2.98
C VAL A 161 4.96 -10.01 1.72
N ASP A 162 4.43 -8.81 1.42
CA ASP A 162 4.85 -8.03 0.27
C ASP A 162 6.33 -7.58 0.41
N ALA A 163 6.74 -7.14 1.60
CA ALA A 163 8.14 -6.83 1.90
C ALA A 163 9.05 -8.06 1.73
N TYR A 164 8.61 -9.25 2.15
CA TYR A 164 9.37 -10.49 1.99
C TYR A 164 9.51 -10.90 0.51
N CYS A 165 8.43 -10.80 -0.27
CA CYS A 165 8.45 -11.05 -1.71
C CYS A 165 9.37 -10.08 -2.46
N ALA A 166 9.35 -8.79 -2.10
CA ALA A 166 10.25 -7.78 -2.63
C ALA A 166 11.71 -8.10 -2.26
N TYR A 167 11.99 -8.46 -1.00
CA TYR A 167 13.31 -8.86 -0.54
C TYR A 167 13.88 -10.07 -1.28
N ARG A 168 13.06 -11.10 -1.50
CA ARG A 168 13.46 -12.29 -2.28
C ARG A 168 13.81 -11.91 -3.72
N THR A 169 13.02 -11.01 -4.32
CA THR A 169 13.27 -10.53 -5.69
C THR A 169 14.59 -9.75 -5.75
N PHE A 170 14.82 -8.85 -4.79
CA PHE A 170 16.06 -8.07 -4.69
C PHE A 170 17.30 -8.97 -4.54
N ARG A 171 17.22 -10.00 -3.69
CA ARG A 171 18.31 -10.97 -3.50
C ARG A 171 18.56 -11.84 -4.74
N SER A 172 17.54 -12.14 -5.54
CA SER A 172 17.72 -12.96 -6.75
C SER A 172 18.44 -12.23 -7.89
N ILE A 173 18.44 -10.90 -7.86
CA ILE A 173 19.04 -10.05 -8.91
C ILE A 173 20.50 -9.72 -8.60
N ARG A 174 20.92 -9.84 -7.33
CA ARG A 174 22.29 -9.64 -6.85
C ARG A 174 23.04 -10.96 -6.73
#